data_AF-A0A1F5NS45-F1
#
_entry.id   AF-A0A1F5NS45-F1
#
_cell.length_a   1.000
_cell.length_b   1.000
_cell.length_c   1.000
_cell.angle_alpha   90.00
_cell.angle_beta   90.00
_cell.angle_gamma   90.00
#
_symmetry.space_group_name_H-M   'P 1'
#
loop_
_entity.id
_entity.type
_entity.pdbx_description
1 polymer ?
#
loop_
_entity_poly.entity_id
_entity_poly.type
_entity_poly.pdbx_seq_one_letter_code
_entity_poly.pdbx_strand_id
1 'polypeptide(L)'
;MIATSHVIIGGAVGIAVGTVTQNPAVALAAGIASHLICDAIPHLDTPFRMEFKDGYVDQPIWNKKLYIWAITDSLVAFLLTLFLWQRYFDFYFFAPFAWGTLGGYLPDLLDNFPLWSIQIRQFPGLKQFHALHLGIHNLWQFKFPMPDNWPLGTATQIAFVLPCLWYIIR
;
A
#
# COMPACT_ATOMS: atom_id res chain seq x y z
N MET A 1 -1.44 -3.42 3.77
CA MET A 1 -2.62 -3.86 2.98
C MET A 1 -2.15 -4.45 1.66
N ILE A 2 -3.01 -5.12 0.88
CA ILE A 2 -2.64 -5.46 -0.51
C ILE A 2 -2.36 -4.18 -1.32
N ALA A 3 -1.39 -4.24 -2.23
CA ALA A 3 -0.93 -3.12 -3.05
C ALA A 3 -2.07 -2.46 -3.81
N THR A 4 -2.99 -3.28 -4.32
CA THR A 4 -4.19 -2.82 -5.05
C THR A 4 -5.05 -1.85 -4.21
N SER A 5 -5.18 -2.09 -2.91
CA SER A 5 -5.95 -1.20 -2.05
C SER A 5 -5.22 0.11 -1.80
N HIS A 6 -3.91 0.06 -1.59
CA HIS A 6 -3.09 1.25 -1.38
C HIS A 6 -3.07 2.19 -2.60
N VAL A 7 -3.02 1.65 -3.83
CA VAL A 7 -3.06 2.48 -5.04
C VAL A 7 -4.41 3.17 -5.21
N ILE A 8 -5.53 2.48 -4.94
CA ILE A 8 -6.87 3.07 -5.05
C ILE A 8 -7.05 4.19 -4.01
N ILE A 9 -6.71 3.92 -2.75
CA ILE A 9 -6.88 4.89 -1.67
C ILE A 9 -5.93 6.07 -1.88
N GLY A 10 -4.66 5.81 -2.20
CA GLY A 10 -3.67 6.84 -2.51
C GLY A 10 -4.10 7.72 -3.69
N GLY A 11 -4.64 7.12 -4.74
CA GLY A 11 -5.19 7.87 -5.89
C GLY A 11 -6.37 8.76 -5.51
N ALA A 12 -7.33 8.25 -4.74
CA ALA A 12 -8.49 9.01 -4.27
C ALA A 12 -8.07 10.18 -3.36
N VAL A 13 -7.18 9.94 -2.41
CA VAL A 13 -6.62 10.98 -1.53
C VAL A 13 -5.83 12.00 -2.35
N GLY A 14 -5.04 11.54 -3.33
CA GLY A 14 -4.28 12.39 -4.25
C GLY A 14 -5.17 13.34 -5.03
N ILE A 15 -6.30 12.85 -5.57
CA ILE A 15 -7.31 13.70 -6.21
C ILE A 15 -7.86 14.71 -5.21
N ALA A 16 -8.31 14.25 -4.04
CA ALA A 16 -8.93 15.11 -3.03
C ALA A 16 -8.02 16.29 -2.62
N VAL A 17 -6.75 16.03 -2.29
CA VAL A 17 -5.80 17.10 -1.95
C VAL A 17 -5.36 17.91 -3.17
N GLY A 18 -5.32 17.29 -4.34
CA GLY A 18 -4.97 17.92 -5.61
C GLY A 18 -5.98 18.98 -6.04
N THR A 19 -7.28 18.77 -5.78
CA THR A 19 -8.31 19.77 -6.09
C THR A 19 -8.13 21.08 -5.33
N VAL A 20 -7.54 21.03 -4.14
CA VAL A 20 -7.31 22.20 -3.28
C VAL A 20 -5.93 22.81 -3.53
N THR A 21 -4.90 21.97 -3.63
CA THR A 21 -3.51 22.44 -3.62
C THR A 21 -2.89 22.58 -5.00
N GLN A 22 -3.39 21.84 -5.99
CA GLN A 22 -2.79 21.67 -7.32
C GLN A 22 -1.29 21.29 -7.29
N ASN A 23 -0.80 20.74 -6.17
CA ASN A 23 0.60 20.45 -5.96
C ASN A 23 0.85 18.92 -5.97
N PRO A 24 1.62 18.40 -6.94
CA PRO A 24 1.90 16.98 -7.04
C PRO A 24 2.67 16.41 -5.83
N ALA A 25 3.54 17.20 -5.21
CA ALA A 25 4.28 16.78 -4.02
C ALA A 25 3.37 16.60 -2.81
N VAL A 26 2.33 17.43 -2.69
CA VAL A 26 1.31 17.28 -1.64
C VAL A 26 0.48 16.02 -1.89
N ALA A 27 0.12 15.74 -3.14
CA ALA A 27 -0.58 14.50 -3.51
C ALA A 27 0.26 13.25 -3.19
N LEU A 28 1.56 13.27 -3.52
CA LEU A 28 2.49 12.19 -3.16
C LEU A 28 2.56 11.98 -1.64
N ALA A 29 2.77 13.07 -0.88
CA ALA A 29 2.85 13.01 0.58
C ALA A 29 1.54 12.51 1.22
N ALA A 30 0.39 12.94 0.70
CA ALA A 30 -0.91 12.48 1.15
C ALA A 30 -1.14 10.99 0.80
N GLY A 31 -0.66 10.52 -0.35
CA GLY A 31 -0.62 9.11 -0.70
C GLY A 31 0.18 8.28 0.32
N ILE A 32 1.40 8.70 0.65
CA ILE A 32 2.24 8.05 1.66
C ILE A 32 1.56 8.04 3.03
N ALA A 33 0.97 9.16 3.44
CA ALA A 33 0.23 9.23 4.70
C ALA A 33 -0.98 8.28 4.69
N SER A 34 -1.70 8.18 3.57
CA SER A 34 -2.82 7.25 3.44
C SER A 34 -2.40 5.79 3.56
N HIS A 35 -1.22 5.41 3.04
CA HIS A 35 -0.65 4.08 3.19
C HIS A 35 -0.48 3.72 4.67
N LEU A 36 0.25 4.56 5.40
CA LEU A 36 0.51 4.36 6.82
C LEU A 36 -0.78 4.31 7.66
N ILE A 37 -1.78 5.14 7.33
CA ILE A 37 -3.09 5.10 8.00
C ILE A 37 -3.82 3.78 7.70
N CYS A 38 -3.75 3.29 6.46
CA CYS A 38 -4.34 2.02 6.06
C CYS A 38 -3.67 0.83 6.75
N ASP A 39 -2.36 0.89 6.98
CA ASP A 39 -1.69 -0.19 7.72
C ASP A 39 -1.94 -0.13 9.22
N ALA A 40 -2.34 1.04 9.72
CA ALA A 40 -2.79 1.22 11.08
C ALA A 40 -4.20 0.70 11.33
N ILE A 41 -4.95 0.17 10.36
CA ILE A 41 -6.29 -0.43 10.60
C ILE A 41 -6.23 -1.94 10.37
N PRO A 42 -7.16 -2.74 10.95
CA PRO A 42 -7.21 -4.17 10.65
C PRO A 42 -7.33 -4.40 9.15
N HIS A 43 -6.51 -5.27 8.58
CA HIS A 43 -6.54 -5.54 7.14
C HIS A 43 -5.94 -6.89 6.77
N LEU A 44 -6.14 -7.31 5.51
CA LEU A 44 -5.54 -8.52 4.95
C LEU A 44 -4.33 -8.18 4.07
N ASP A 45 -3.14 -8.70 4.40
CA ASP A 45 -1.93 -8.52 3.56
C ASP A 45 -1.69 -9.66 2.59
N THR A 46 -1.92 -10.88 3.05
CA THR A 46 -1.68 -12.08 2.25
C THR A 46 -2.69 -13.15 2.66
N PRO A 47 -3.23 -13.91 1.69
CA PRO A 47 -4.09 -15.05 1.99
C PRO A 47 -3.30 -16.24 2.58
N PHE A 48 -1.96 -16.14 2.64
CA PHE A 48 -1.09 -17.21 3.12
C PHE A 48 -0.52 -16.88 4.51
N ARG A 49 -0.38 -17.91 5.35
CA ARG A 49 0.39 -17.79 6.58
C ARG A 49 1.85 -17.51 6.24
N MET A 50 2.41 -16.44 6.80
CA MET A 50 3.84 -16.13 6.68
C MET A 50 4.63 -16.82 7.79
N GLU A 51 5.77 -17.38 7.41
CA GLU A 51 6.79 -17.85 8.33
C GLU A 51 7.85 -16.77 8.49
N PHE A 52 8.46 -16.69 9.67
CA PHE A 52 9.40 -15.64 10.02
C PHE A 52 10.69 -16.26 10.57
N LYS A 53 11.85 -15.73 10.15
CA LYS A 53 13.15 -16.22 10.64
C LYS A 53 13.28 -15.95 12.14
N ASP A 54 13.65 -16.99 12.88
CA ASP A 54 13.84 -16.95 14.34
C ASP A 54 12.66 -16.34 15.13
N GLY A 55 11.45 -16.37 14.55
CA GLY A 55 10.24 -15.79 15.13
C GLY A 55 10.15 -14.26 15.06
N TYR A 56 11.10 -13.58 14.42
CA TYR A 56 11.05 -12.12 14.26
C TYR A 56 10.16 -11.71 13.08
N VAL A 57 9.07 -11.00 13.40
CA VAL A 57 8.02 -10.56 12.45
C VAL A 57 8.55 -9.64 11.33
N ASP A 58 9.76 -9.08 11.49
CA ASP A 58 10.41 -8.23 10.49
C ASP A 58 11.20 -8.99 9.40
N GLN A 59 11.32 -10.32 9.54
CA GLN A 59 12.09 -11.18 8.62
C GLN A 59 11.24 -12.32 8.03
N PRO A 60 10.30 -12.02 7.11
CA PRO A 60 9.52 -13.05 6.45
C PRO A 60 10.39 -13.99 5.61
N ILE A 61 10.06 -15.28 5.66
CA ILE A 61 10.67 -16.31 4.82
C ILE A 61 9.94 -16.31 3.48
N TRP A 62 10.58 -15.70 2.48
CA TRP A 62 10.03 -15.64 1.13
C TRP A 62 10.10 -16.98 0.42
N ASN A 63 8.93 -17.59 0.21
CA ASN A 63 8.77 -18.79 -0.61
C ASN A 63 8.18 -18.44 -1.99
N LYS A 64 8.22 -19.39 -2.93
CA LYS A 64 7.72 -19.19 -4.30
C LYS A 64 6.28 -18.67 -4.37
N LYS A 65 5.39 -19.10 -3.46
CA LYS A 65 3.99 -18.65 -3.45
C LYS A 65 3.89 -17.17 -3.05
N LEU A 66 4.63 -16.75 -2.03
CA LEU A 66 4.67 -15.35 -1.59
C LEU A 66 5.26 -14.43 -2.66
N TYR A 67 6.32 -14.87 -3.35
CA TYR A 67 6.87 -14.11 -4.49
C TYR A 67 5.84 -13.92 -5.60
N ILE A 68 5.18 -15.00 -6.03
CA ILE A 68 4.16 -14.93 -7.08
C ILE A 68 3.02 -14.01 -6.65
N TRP A 69 2.54 -14.15 -5.42
CA TRP A 69 1.48 -13.29 -4.88
C TRP A 69 1.85 -11.82 -4.90
N ALA A 70 3.00 -11.45 -4.32
CA ALA A 70 3.46 -10.07 -4.27
C ALA A 70 3.62 -9.48 -5.69
N ILE A 71 4.25 -10.22 -6.61
CA ILE A 71 4.43 -9.77 -8.00
C ILE A 71 3.07 -9.62 -8.71
N THR A 72 2.16 -10.57 -8.54
CA THR A 72 0.83 -10.53 -9.16
C THR A 72 0.01 -9.36 -8.62
N ASP A 73 -0.03 -9.15 -7.30
CA ASP A 73 -0.77 -8.04 -6.70
C ASP A 73 -0.18 -6.68 -7.13
N SER A 74 1.14 -6.53 -7.12
CA SER A 74 1.81 -5.33 -7.66
C SER A 74 1.48 -5.09 -9.14
N LEU A 75 1.45 -6.15 -9.96
CA LEU A 75 1.11 -6.04 -11.38
C LEU A 75 -0.36 -5.65 -11.57
N VAL A 76 -1.28 -6.24 -10.81
CA VAL A 76 -2.70 -5.89 -10.84
C VAL A 76 -2.91 -4.44 -10.41
N ALA A 77 -2.27 -4.01 -9.32
CA ALA A 77 -2.31 -2.63 -8.84
C ALA A 77 -1.81 -1.65 -9.92
N PHE A 78 -0.71 -1.97 -10.60
CA PHE A 78 -0.17 -1.17 -11.69
C PHE A 78 -1.13 -1.09 -12.90
N LEU A 79 -1.63 -2.23 -13.38
CA LEU A 79 -2.55 -2.27 -14.52
C LEU A 79 -3.88 -1.58 -14.22
N LEU A 80 -4.41 -1.74 -13.00
CA LEU A 80 -5.61 -1.04 -12.55
C LEU A 80 -5.39 0.47 -12.50
N THR A 81 -4.23 0.91 -12.00
CA THR A 81 -3.85 2.34 -11.99
C THR A 81 -3.83 2.89 -13.41
N LEU A 82 -3.20 2.21 -14.36
CA LEU A 82 -3.17 2.64 -15.77
C LEU A 82 -4.57 2.70 -16.37
N PHE A 83 -5.40 1.70 -16.09
CA PHE A 83 -6.78 1.64 -16.56
C PHE A 83 -7.61 2.82 -16.01
N LEU A 84 -7.57 3.05 -14.70
CA LEU A 84 -8.29 4.15 -14.06
C LEU A 84 -7.78 5.50 -14.54
N TRP A 85 -6.45 5.64 -14.68
CA TRP A 85 -5.84 6.82 -15.26
C TRP A 85 -6.43 7.10 -16.63
N GLN A 86 -6.22 6.20 -17.59
CA GLN A 86 -6.66 6.37 -18.97
C GLN A 86 -8.17 6.61 -19.11
N ARG A 87 -8.99 5.93 -18.28
CA ARG A 87 -10.44 5.96 -18.43
C ARG A 87 -11.08 7.23 -17.89
N TYR A 88 -10.55 7.78 -16.81
CA TYR A 88 -11.19 8.85 -16.04
C TYR A 88 -10.41 10.16 -16.05
N PHE A 89 -9.14 10.13 -16.49
CA PHE A 89 -8.32 11.31 -16.57
C PHE A 89 -7.61 11.37 -17.92
N ASP A 90 -7.80 12.46 -18.67
CA ASP A 90 -7.09 12.64 -19.94
C ASP A 90 -5.58 12.47 -19.72
N PHE A 91 -4.90 11.82 -20.68
CA PHE A 91 -3.44 11.52 -20.60
C PHE A 91 -2.59 12.76 -20.29
N TYR A 92 -3.13 13.95 -20.55
CA TYR A 92 -2.59 15.21 -20.10
C TYR A 92 -3.11 15.54 -18.68
N PHE A 93 -2.20 15.51 -17.70
CA PHE A 93 -2.23 16.40 -16.53
C PHE A 93 -3.03 16.07 -15.25
N PHE A 94 -3.62 14.90 -15.02
CA PHE A 94 -4.02 14.54 -13.63
C PHE A 94 -2.84 14.03 -12.80
N ALA A 95 -1.85 14.91 -12.65
CA ALA A 95 -0.73 14.73 -11.75
C ALA A 95 -1.19 14.26 -10.35
N PRO A 96 -2.26 14.80 -9.73
CA PRO A 96 -2.59 14.42 -8.36
C PRO A 96 -2.99 12.95 -8.18
N PHE A 97 -3.75 12.36 -9.12
CA PHE A 97 -4.09 10.93 -9.05
C PHE A 97 -2.85 10.05 -9.15
N ALA A 98 -1.98 10.33 -10.14
CA ALA A 98 -0.77 9.56 -10.37
C ALA A 98 0.21 9.66 -9.19
N TRP A 99 0.44 10.87 -8.68
CA TRP A 99 1.33 11.10 -7.53
C TRP A 99 0.76 10.53 -6.24
N GLY A 100 -0.55 10.64 -6.01
CA GLY A 100 -1.20 10.01 -4.87
C GLY A 100 -1.12 8.48 -4.91
N THR A 101 -1.35 7.90 -6.08
CA THR A 101 -1.23 6.45 -6.31
C THR A 101 0.21 5.96 -6.08
N LEU A 102 1.20 6.68 -6.65
CA LEU A 102 2.61 6.39 -6.42
C LEU A 102 2.93 6.49 -4.93
N GLY A 103 2.46 7.54 -4.24
CA GLY A 103 2.67 7.71 -2.81
C GLY A 103 2.03 6.61 -1.97
N GLY A 104 0.85 6.14 -2.37
CA GLY A 104 0.17 5.01 -1.73
C GLY A 104 0.95 3.71 -1.86
N TYR A 105 1.62 3.47 -2.98
CA TYR A 105 2.36 2.21 -3.21
C TYR A 105 3.83 2.26 -2.76
N LEU A 106 4.43 3.45 -2.74
CA LEU A 106 5.87 3.63 -2.53
C LEU A 106 6.39 3.05 -1.21
N PRO A 107 5.72 3.19 -0.05
CA PRO A 107 6.16 2.58 1.21
C PRO A 107 6.43 1.08 1.11
N ASP A 108 5.48 0.30 0.59
CA ASP A 108 5.63 -1.15 0.38
C ASP A 108 6.68 -1.48 -0.66
N LEU A 109 6.72 -0.71 -1.75
CA LEU A 109 7.71 -0.90 -2.79
C LEU A 109 9.12 -0.74 -2.22
N LEU A 110 9.36 0.26 -1.37
CA LEU A 110 10.65 0.45 -0.73
C LEU A 110 10.89 -0.61 0.35
N ASP A 111 9.98 -0.73 1.30
CA ASP A 111 10.24 -1.45 2.53
C ASP A 111 9.93 -2.94 2.44
N ASN A 112 8.89 -3.38 1.75
CA ASN A 112 8.41 -4.76 1.79
C ASN A 112 8.70 -5.56 0.52
N PHE A 113 9.21 -4.93 -0.54
CA PHE A 113 9.46 -5.65 -1.79
C PHE A 113 10.62 -6.64 -1.66
N PRO A 114 10.44 -7.91 -2.05
CA PRO A 114 11.33 -9.00 -1.64
C PRO A 114 12.70 -9.01 -2.33
N LEU A 115 12.87 -8.25 -3.41
CA LEU A 115 14.11 -8.23 -4.18
C LEU A 115 15.21 -7.34 -3.56
N TRP A 116 14.82 -6.30 -2.82
CA TRP A 116 15.78 -5.30 -2.32
C TRP A 116 15.56 -4.83 -0.89
N SER A 117 14.40 -5.08 -0.28
CA SER A 117 14.05 -4.60 1.07
C SER A 117 15.15 -4.85 2.09
N ILE A 118 15.66 -6.10 2.15
CA ILE A 118 16.71 -6.52 3.09
C ILE A 118 17.98 -5.68 2.94
N GLN A 119 18.40 -5.40 1.70
CA GLN A 119 19.60 -4.65 1.40
C GLN A 119 19.41 -3.16 1.72
N ILE A 120 18.27 -2.58 1.32
CA ILE A 120 18.08 -1.14 1.46
C ILE A 120 17.78 -0.73 2.92
N ARG A 121 17.21 -1.62 3.74
CA ARG A 121 17.00 -1.40 5.18
C ARG A 121 18.30 -1.24 5.97
N GLN A 122 19.46 -1.50 5.36
CA GLN A 122 20.77 -1.25 5.98
C GLN A 122 21.16 0.23 5.97
N PHE A 123 20.58 1.03 5.07
CA PHE A 123 20.90 2.45 4.98
C PHE A 123 20.22 3.26 6.10
N PRO A 124 20.91 4.27 6.66
CA PRO A 124 20.27 5.22 7.58
C PRO A 124 19.17 5.99 6.83
N GLY A 125 18.06 6.25 7.50
CA GLY A 125 16.80 6.73 6.93
C GLY A 125 15.85 5.56 6.65
N LEU A 126 16.25 4.61 5.81
CA LEU A 126 15.40 3.46 5.45
C LEU A 126 15.22 2.48 6.61
N LYS A 127 16.25 2.31 7.46
CA LYS A 127 16.11 1.55 8.70
C LYS A 127 15.06 2.14 9.64
N GLN A 128 15.05 3.47 9.78
CA GLN A 128 14.10 4.20 10.62
C GLN A 128 12.70 4.17 10.01
N PHE A 129 12.62 4.31 8.68
CA PHE A 129 11.37 4.17 7.95
C PHE A 129 10.77 2.79 8.14
N HIS A 130 11.57 1.73 7.99
CA HIS A 130 11.14 0.36 8.28
C HIS A 130 10.63 0.19 9.71
N ALA A 131 11.37 0.71 10.70
CA ALA A 131 10.95 0.63 12.09
C ALA A 131 9.62 1.35 12.34
N LEU A 132 9.41 2.52 11.72
CA LEU A 132 8.14 3.25 11.77
C LEU A 132 7.01 2.44 11.11
N HIS A 133 7.25 1.99 9.88
CA HIS A 133 6.28 1.25 9.07
C HIS A 133 5.83 -0.05 9.77
N LEU A 134 6.79 -0.82 10.27
CA LEU A 134 6.53 -2.02 11.07
C LEU A 134 5.84 -1.69 12.39
N GLY A 135 6.22 -0.60 13.06
CA GLY A 135 5.56 -0.15 14.29
C GLY A 135 4.08 0.16 14.07
N ILE A 136 3.75 0.77 12.93
CA ILE A 136 2.39 1.10 12.52
C ILE A 136 1.58 -0.17 12.25
N HIS A 137 2.11 -1.13 11.48
CA HIS A 137 1.48 -2.44 11.28
C HIS A 137 1.16 -3.17 12.60
N ASN A 138 1.95 -2.93 13.66
CA ASN A 138 1.81 -3.61 14.94
C ASN A 138 0.97 -2.86 15.98
N LEU A 139 0.40 -1.69 15.66
CA LEU A 139 -0.33 -0.84 16.62
C LEU A 139 -1.47 -1.57 17.35
N TRP A 140 -2.18 -2.46 16.67
CA TRP A 140 -3.42 -3.05 17.19
C TRP A 140 -3.27 -4.45 17.79
N GLN A 141 -2.05 -4.91 18.09
CA GLN A 141 -1.74 -6.28 18.56
C GLN A 141 -2.22 -7.42 17.65
N PHE A 142 -2.92 -7.09 16.55
CA PHE A 142 -3.17 -8.00 15.46
C PHE A 142 -1.82 -8.31 14.81
N LYS A 143 -1.21 -9.42 15.20
CA LYS A 143 0.05 -9.86 14.60
C LYS A 143 -0.14 -9.98 13.11
N PHE A 144 0.65 -9.23 12.35
CA PHE A 144 0.68 -9.32 10.90
C PHE A 144 1.47 -10.55 10.44
N PRO A 145 0.99 -11.29 9.43
CA PRO A 145 -0.34 -11.20 8.79
C PRO A 145 -1.45 -11.73 9.70
N MET A 146 -2.71 -11.29 9.44
CA MET A 146 -3.91 -11.71 10.17
C MET A 146 -4.73 -12.84 9.48
N PRO A 147 -4.18 -14.03 9.19
CA PRO A 147 -4.95 -15.07 8.49
C PRO A 147 -6.15 -15.55 9.32
N ASP A 148 -6.07 -15.51 10.65
CA ASP A 148 -7.14 -16.00 11.54
C ASP A 148 -8.34 -15.02 11.62
N ASN A 149 -8.11 -13.73 11.33
CA ASN A 149 -9.12 -12.67 11.35
C ASN A 149 -9.33 -12.06 9.95
N TRP A 150 -9.08 -12.84 8.90
CA TRP A 150 -9.22 -12.39 7.53
C TRP A 150 -10.60 -11.78 7.20
N PRO A 151 -11.75 -12.22 7.77
CA PRO A 151 -13.04 -11.60 7.44
C PRO A 151 -13.12 -10.14 7.88
N LEU A 152 -12.58 -9.83 9.08
CA LEU A 152 -12.54 -8.46 9.58
C LEU A 152 -11.61 -7.61 8.71
N GLY A 153 -10.41 -8.11 8.41
CA GLY A 153 -9.43 -7.40 7.58
C GLY A 153 -9.91 -7.16 6.14
N THR A 154 -10.66 -8.10 5.56
CA THR A 154 -11.28 -7.93 4.26
C THR A 154 -12.45 -6.93 4.33
N ALA A 155 -13.29 -7.00 5.36
CA ALA A 155 -14.43 -6.09 5.52
C ALA A 155 -13.98 -4.63 5.66
N THR A 156 -12.96 -4.36 6.47
CA THR A 156 -12.37 -3.02 6.61
C THR A 156 -11.76 -2.54 5.29
N GLN A 157 -10.98 -3.38 4.60
CA GLN A 157 -10.44 -3.04 3.27
C GLN A 157 -11.54 -2.64 2.30
N ILE A 158 -12.61 -3.43 2.19
CA ILE A 158 -13.75 -3.14 1.32
C ILE A 158 -14.40 -1.80 1.71
N ALA A 159 -14.58 -1.56 3.01
CA ALA A 159 -15.18 -0.33 3.53
C ALA A 159 -14.38 0.94 3.17
N PHE A 160 -13.05 0.85 3.06
CA PHE A 160 -12.20 1.97 2.64
C PHE A 160 -12.03 2.06 1.12
N VAL A 161 -11.89 0.92 0.44
CA VAL A 161 -11.62 0.86 -1.00
C VAL A 161 -12.83 1.26 -1.82
N LEU A 162 -14.04 0.78 -1.49
CA LEU A 162 -15.23 1.06 -2.31
C LEU A 162 -15.59 2.55 -2.40
N PRO A 163 -15.61 3.33 -1.29
CA PRO A 163 -15.85 4.78 -1.38
C PRO A 163 -14.75 5.51 -2.16
N CYS A 164 -13.49 5.13 -2.00
CA CYS A 164 -12.36 5.72 -2.74
C CYS A 164 -12.48 5.45 -4.24
N LEU A 165 -12.80 4.20 -4.61
CA LEU A 165 -13.02 3.83 -6.00
C LEU A 165 -14.22 4.57 -6.59
N TRP A 166 -15.34 4.64 -5.86
CA TRP A 166 -16.50 5.43 -6.26
C TRP A 166 -16.17 6.91 -6.49
N TYR A 167 -15.32 7.50 -5.65
CA TYR A 167 -14.85 8.88 -5.79
C TYR A 167 -13.97 9.07 -7.04
N ILE A 168 -13.12 8.10 -7.39
CA ILE A 168 -12.27 8.16 -8.59
C ILE A 168 -13.08 8.10 -9.89
N ILE A 169 -14.13 7.26 -9.93
CA ILE A 169 -14.88 6.98 -11.16
C ILE A 169 -15.99 7.99 -11.46
N ARG A 170 -16.25 8.91 -10.55
CA ARG A 170 -17.32 9.90 -10.64
C ARG A 170 -16.79 11.23 -11.16
#